data_AF-A0A7V2K0V0-F1
#
_entry.id   AF-A0A7V2K0V0-F1
#
_cell.length_a   1.000
_cell.length_b   1.000
_cell.length_c   1.000
_cell.angle_alpha   90.00
_cell.angle_beta   90.00
_cell.angle_gamma   90.00
#
_symmetry.space_group_name_H-M   'P 1'
#
loop_
_entity.id
_entity.type
_entity.pdbx_description
1 polymer ?
#
loop_
_entity_poly.entity_id
_entity_poly.type
_entity_poly.pdbx_seq_one_letter_code
_entity_poly.pdbx_strand_id
1 'polypeptide(L)'
;METFRHGDTINELLVAEKNALRTMYLNEITIQYKKWRTANLEITSNEIADLKKKIQLYAEYRNFLFSKKFREDNTFLKQRKLFETVLSEFIYYIIKDVKIIEVLELYFGRAEVPLGIRFEYEKLDNIKKEKLMSISSQKTRLVMGKNILMKYRLEGKRNYIDVDFMMPILILETALVLDDWFVLSYQNQVRKVKSLFPKCLSFIICEVVNHDFHVDVSSSYIDGIYILQKQTTRMKRKGISIDVIQSFLHKIQTHLYKQREDLMKKIQKGILLD
;
A
#
# COMPACT_ATOMS: atom_id res chain seq x y z
N MET A 1 -10.16 11.01 6.54
CA MET A 1 -9.81 9.85 5.69
C MET A 1 -9.30 8.77 6.61
N GLU A 2 -9.89 7.57 6.55
CA GLU A 2 -9.58 6.47 7.45
C GLU A 2 -8.19 5.90 7.16
N THR A 3 -7.23 6.15 8.05
CA THR A 3 -5.85 5.65 7.96
C THR A 3 -5.73 4.21 8.44
N PHE A 4 -6.73 3.70 9.19
CA PHE A 4 -6.66 2.44 9.92
C PHE A 4 -7.49 1.35 9.26
N ARG A 5 -6.97 0.81 8.15
CA ARG A 5 -7.71 -0.10 7.25
C ARG A 5 -8.25 -1.35 7.93
N HIS A 6 -7.53 -1.89 8.91
CA HIS A 6 -7.99 -3.08 9.62
C HIS A 6 -9.16 -2.74 10.54
N GLY A 7 -9.11 -1.60 11.23
CA GLY A 7 -10.24 -1.07 12.00
C GLY A 7 -11.49 -0.89 11.15
N ASP A 8 -11.37 -0.28 9.97
CA ASP A 8 -12.50 -0.09 9.05
C ASP A 8 -13.08 -1.44 8.63
N THR A 9 -12.23 -2.42 8.35
CA THR A 9 -12.65 -3.77 7.96
C THR A 9 -13.41 -4.47 9.09
N ILE A 10 -12.98 -4.31 10.34
CA ILE A 10 -13.70 -4.83 11.51
C ILE A 10 -15.07 -4.16 11.62
N ASN A 11 -15.15 -2.83 11.46
CA ASN A 11 -16.40 -2.09 11.53
C ASN A 11 -17.37 -2.46 10.40
N GLU A 12 -16.88 -2.54 9.15
CA GLU A 12 -17.63 -3.00 7.98
C GLU A 12 -18.27 -4.38 8.25
N LEU A 13 -17.50 -5.31 8.83
CA LEU A 13 -17.99 -6.63 9.20
C LEU A 13 -18.99 -6.59 10.35
N LEU A 14 -18.74 -5.79 11.39
CA LEU A 14 -19.61 -5.68 12.56
C LEU A 14 -21.00 -5.14 12.18
N VAL A 15 -21.06 -4.16 11.29
CA VAL A 15 -22.32 -3.58 10.77
C VAL A 15 -23.10 -4.59 9.93
N ALA A 16 -22.40 -5.42 9.15
CA ALA A 16 -23.03 -6.40 8.26
C ALA A 16 -23.42 -7.73 8.95
N GLU A 17 -22.80 -8.06 10.10
CA GLU A 17 -22.95 -9.35 10.76
C GLU A 17 -24.26 -9.45 11.55
N LYS A 18 -25.00 -10.54 11.33
CA LYS A 18 -26.30 -10.81 11.99
C LYS A 18 -26.20 -11.96 12.99
N ASN A 19 -25.16 -12.78 12.91
CA ASN A 19 -24.98 -13.91 13.79
C ASN A 19 -24.40 -13.48 15.15
N ALA A 20 -25.14 -13.70 16.23
CA ALA A 20 -24.77 -13.27 17.59
C ALA A 20 -23.38 -13.76 18.03
N LEU A 21 -23.01 -15.01 17.71
CA LEU A 21 -21.69 -15.56 18.05
C LEU A 21 -20.57 -14.81 17.32
N ARG A 22 -20.74 -14.56 16.02
CA ARG A 22 -19.76 -13.80 15.23
C ARG A 22 -19.70 -12.34 15.64
N THR A 23 -20.83 -11.71 15.97
CA THR A 23 -20.85 -10.35 16.55
C THR A 23 -20.06 -10.31 17.85
N MET A 24 -20.25 -11.28 18.75
CA MET A 24 -19.46 -11.40 19.98
C MET A 24 -17.95 -11.51 19.69
N TYR A 25 -17.56 -12.35 18.71
CA TYR A 25 -16.17 -12.47 18.30
C TYR A 25 -15.60 -11.18 17.66
N LEU A 26 -16.38 -10.48 16.84
CA LEU A 26 -15.95 -9.19 16.27
C LEU A 26 -15.78 -8.12 17.35
N ASN A 27 -16.61 -8.12 18.39
CA ASN A 27 -16.43 -7.23 19.54
C ASN A 27 -15.12 -7.54 20.30
N GLU A 28 -14.80 -8.82 20.51
CA GLU A 28 -13.53 -9.24 21.12
C GLU A 28 -12.33 -8.82 20.26
N ILE A 29 -12.42 -9.03 18.94
CA ILE A 29 -11.42 -8.58 17.97
C ILE A 29 -11.26 -7.06 18.03
N THR A 30 -12.35 -6.31 18.15
CA THR A 30 -12.35 -4.85 18.27
C THR A 30 -11.60 -4.38 19.51
N ILE A 31 -11.80 -5.05 20.65
CA ILE A 31 -11.10 -4.72 21.90
C ILE A 31 -9.59 -4.94 21.74
N GLN A 32 -9.18 -6.10 21.22
CA GLN A 32 -7.75 -6.39 21.02
C GLN A 32 -7.11 -5.50 19.96
N TYR A 33 -7.86 -5.19 18.90
CA TYR A 33 -7.45 -4.25 17.86
C TYR A 33 -7.18 -2.87 18.44
N LYS A 34 -8.07 -2.33 19.27
CA LYS A 34 -7.88 -1.02 19.93
C LYS A 34 -6.61 -1.00 20.78
N LYS A 35 -6.34 -2.07 21.54
CA LYS A 35 -5.09 -2.20 22.31
C LYS A 35 -3.85 -2.18 21.41
N TRP A 36 -3.86 -3.00 20.36
CA TRP A 36 -2.78 -3.06 19.38
C TRP A 36 -2.53 -1.71 18.68
N ARG A 37 -3.60 -1.03 18.25
CA ARG A 37 -3.54 0.29 17.63
C ARG A 37 -2.97 1.34 18.57
N THR A 38 -3.48 1.45 19.79
CA THR A 38 -3.00 2.43 20.78
C THR A 38 -1.50 2.22 21.05
N ALA A 39 -1.08 0.97 21.30
CA ALA A 39 0.32 0.65 21.56
C ALA A 39 1.25 0.98 20.36
N ASN A 40 0.77 0.85 19.12
CA ASN A 40 1.56 1.26 17.95
C ASN A 40 1.62 2.78 17.77
N LEU A 41 0.54 3.49 18.11
CA LEU A 41 0.49 4.96 17.99
C LEU A 41 1.40 5.66 19.01
N GLU A 42 1.62 5.05 20.18
CA GLU A 42 2.58 5.52 21.19
C GLU A 42 4.04 5.43 20.72
N ILE A 43 4.33 4.61 19.71
CA ILE A 43 5.68 4.47 19.13
C ILE A 43 5.79 5.42 17.94
N THR A 44 6.70 6.39 18.06
CA THR A 44 6.87 7.48 17.08
C THR A 44 8.21 7.47 16.37
N SER A 45 9.13 6.55 16.71
CA SER A 45 10.42 6.42 16.03
C SER A 45 10.48 5.17 15.15
N ASN A 46 11.48 5.17 14.26
CA ASN A 46 11.87 4.04 13.43
C ASN A 46 13.24 3.49 13.83
N GLU A 47 13.66 3.70 15.09
CA GLU A 47 14.85 3.06 15.64
C GLU A 47 14.66 1.55 15.79
N ILE A 48 15.77 0.81 15.86
CA ILE A 48 15.75 -0.66 15.89
C ILE A 48 14.92 -1.20 17.05
N ALA A 49 15.02 -0.60 18.23
CA ALA A 49 14.25 -1.02 19.41
C ALA A 49 12.74 -0.86 19.20
N ASP A 50 12.34 0.27 18.63
CA ASP A 50 10.93 0.58 18.33
C ASP A 50 10.36 -0.29 17.22
N LEU A 51 11.15 -0.56 16.17
CA LEU A 51 10.77 -1.51 15.13
C LEU A 51 10.57 -2.93 15.69
N LYS A 52 11.45 -3.38 16.60
CA LYS A 52 11.27 -4.66 17.30
C LYS A 52 9.99 -4.69 18.13
N LYS A 53 9.66 -3.59 18.82
CA LYS A 53 8.41 -3.46 19.58
C LYS A 53 7.18 -3.50 18.66
N LYS A 54 7.19 -2.77 17.53
CA LYS A 54 6.13 -2.84 16.50
C LYS A 54 5.96 -4.28 15.96
N ILE A 55 7.07 -4.99 15.68
CA ILE A 55 7.05 -6.40 15.26
C ILE A 55 6.40 -7.30 16.33
N GLN A 56 6.76 -7.11 17.60
CA GLN A 56 6.20 -7.88 18.69
C GLN A 56 4.69 -7.66 18.82
N LEU A 57 4.24 -6.39 18.82
CA LEU A 57 2.83 -6.02 18.87
C LEU A 57 2.04 -6.67 17.72
N TYR A 58 2.59 -6.65 16.51
CA TYR A 58 2.01 -7.34 15.37
C TYR A 58 1.93 -8.85 15.58
N ALA A 59 3.00 -9.48 16.05
CA ALA A 59 3.03 -10.92 16.28
C ALA A 59 1.97 -11.36 17.31
N GLU A 60 1.83 -10.62 18.41
CA GLU A 60 0.82 -10.86 19.45
C GLU A 60 -0.59 -10.74 18.89
N TYR A 61 -0.90 -9.63 18.22
CA TYR A 61 -2.24 -9.41 17.65
C TYR A 61 -2.57 -10.41 16.54
N ARG A 62 -1.60 -10.71 15.67
CA ARG A 62 -1.73 -11.72 14.63
C ARG A 62 -1.98 -13.10 15.21
N ASN A 63 -1.27 -13.51 16.26
CA ASN A 63 -1.46 -14.81 16.90
C ASN A 63 -2.85 -14.92 17.54
N PHE A 64 -3.32 -13.84 18.17
CA PHE A 64 -4.69 -13.75 18.67
C PHE A 64 -5.71 -13.94 17.53
N LEU A 65 -5.62 -13.12 16.47
CA LEU A 65 -6.59 -13.12 15.37
C LEU A 65 -6.54 -14.42 14.55
N PHE A 66 -5.37 -15.04 14.41
CA PHE A 66 -5.18 -16.25 13.61
C PHE A 66 -5.37 -17.53 14.43
N SER A 67 -5.82 -17.40 15.69
CA SER A 67 -6.18 -18.54 16.51
C SER A 67 -7.36 -19.31 15.88
N LYS A 68 -7.45 -20.61 16.22
CA LYS A 68 -8.52 -21.51 15.79
C LYS A 68 -9.91 -20.88 16.02
N LYS A 69 -10.08 -20.17 17.13
CA LYS A 69 -11.31 -19.46 17.49
C LYS A 69 -11.86 -18.53 16.41
N PHE A 70 -11.00 -17.81 15.68
CA PHE A 70 -11.46 -16.83 14.68
C PHE A 70 -11.20 -17.27 13.24
N ARG A 71 -10.33 -18.27 13.03
CA ARG A 71 -9.89 -18.73 11.72
C ARG A 71 -10.33 -20.16 11.43
N GLU A 72 -11.64 -20.38 11.48
CA GLU A 72 -12.31 -21.62 11.11
C GLU A 72 -13.44 -21.38 10.12
N ASP A 73 -13.91 -22.44 9.47
CA ASP A 73 -14.98 -22.40 8.46
C ASP A 73 -16.29 -21.81 9.00
N ASN A 74 -16.61 -22.08 10.27
CA ASN A 74 -17.80 -21.57 10.94
C ASN A 74 -17.64 -20.10 11.42
N THR A 75 -16.43 -19.53 11.39
CA THR A 75 -16.14 -18.16 11.83
C THR A 75 -15.74 -17.27 10.66
N PHE A 76 -14.47 -16.80 10.63
CA PHE A 76 -14.04 -15.77 9.68
C PHE A 76 -13.12 -16.27 8.58
N LEU A 77 -12.86 -17.58 8.45
CA LEU A 77 -11.90 -18.12 7.47
C LEU A 77 -12.21 -17.66 6.03
N LYS A 78 -13.48 -17.48 5.67
CA LYS A 78 -13.92 -17.00 4.35
C LYS A 78 -13.76 -15.48 4.18
N GLN A 79 -13.68 -14.72 5.27
CA GLN A 79 -13.52 -13.27 5.31
C GLN A 79 -12.04 -12.90 5.22
N ARG A 80 -11.39 -13.27 4.11
CA ARG A 80 -9.93 -13.08 3.89
C ARG A 80 -9.45 -11.66 4.20
N LYS A 81 -10.26 -10.65 3.86
CA LYS A 81 -9.97 -9.22 4.12
C LYS A 81 -9.68 -8.93 5.59
N LEU A 82 -10.33 -9.61 6.54
CA LEU A 82 -10.09 -9.42 7.96
C LEU A 82 -8.62 -9.72 8.29
N PHE A 83 -8.08 -10.83 7.78
CA PHE A 83 -6.70 -11.22 8.05
C PHE A 83 -5.68 -10.44 7.23
N GLU A 84 -5.98 -10.15 5.96
CA GLU A 84 -5.04 -9.46 5.06
C GLU A 84 -4.79 -8.01 5.48
N THR A 85 -5.80 -7.33 6.01
CA THR A 85 -5.69 -5.91 6.36
C THR A 85 -4.81 -5.64 7.58
N VAL A 86 -4.59 -6.65 8.44
CA VAL A 86 -3.66 -6.55 9.58
C VAL A 86 -2.24 -6.25 9.10
N LEU A 87 -1.77 -6.94 8.06
CA LEU A 87 -0.44 -6.72 7.52
C LEU A 87 -0.32 -5.31 6.92
N SER A 88 -1.33 -4.86 6.18
CA SER A 88 -1.36 -3.50 5.63
C SER A 88 -1.24 -2.44 6.73
N GLU A 89 -2.00 -2.58 7.80
CA GLU A 89 -1.96 -1.59 8.88
C GLU A 89 -0.67 -1.69 9.71
N PHE A 90 -0.10 -2.89 9.86
CA PHE A 90 1.24 -3.03 10.41
C PHE A 90 2.30 -2.26 9.60
N ILE A 91 2.30 -2.41 8.28
CA ILE A 91 3.22 -1.66 7.40
C ILE A 91 2.96 -0.15 7.48
N TYR A 92 1.71 0.28 7.64
CA TYR A 92 1.41 1.68 7.91
C TYR A 92 2.14 2.18 9.16
N TYR A 93 2.09 1.44 10.28
CA TYR A 93 2.81 1.83 11.51
C TYR A 93 4.33 1.86 11.36
N ILE A 94 4.90 1.05 10.46
CA ILE A 94 6.34 1.06 10.16
C ILE A 94 6.75 2.34 9.40
N ILE A 95 5.85 2.91 8.59
CA ILE A 95 6.21 3.99 7.64
C ILE A 95 5.68 5.36 8.06
N LYS A 96 4.58 5.44 8.82
CA LYS A 96 3.94 6.72 9.20
C LYS A 96 4.91 7.73 9.83
N ASP A 97 5.96 7.23 10.50
CA ASP A 97 6.94 8.02 11.25
C ASP A 97 8.20 8.35 10.43
N VAL A 98 8.22 8.06 9.12
CA VAL A 98 9.31 8.51 8.25
C VAL A 98 9.21 10.05 8.13
N LYS A 99 10.19 10.75 8.71
CA LYS A 99 10.23 12.22 8.82
C LYS A 99 9.85 12.99 7.55
N ILE A 100 10.21 12.49 6.37
CA ILE A 100 9.90 13.18 5.11
C ILE A 100 8.39 13.30 4.81
N ILE A 101 7.57 12.39 5.35
CA ILE A 101 6.11 12.45 5.20
C ILE A 101 5.59 13.73 5.85
N GLU A 102 6.05 14.03 7.05
CA GLU A 102 5.68 15.24 7.79
C GLU A 102 6.27 16.49 7.12
N VAL A 103 7.58 16.48 6.83
CA VAL A 103 8.29 17.64 6.27
C VAL A 103 7.73 18.09 4.91
N LEU A 104 7.30 17.16 4.06
CA LEU A 104 6.76 17.47 2.73
C LEU A 104 5.22 17.43 2.69
N GLU A 105 4.57 17.29 3.85
CA GLU A 105 3.12 17.15 3.99
C GLU A 105 2.53 16.11 3.02
N LEU A 106 3.20 14.96 2.92
CA LEU A 106 2.76 13.89 2.03
C LEU A 106 1.56 13.18 2.65
N TYR A 107 0.57 12.92 1.81
CA TYR A 107 -0.46 11.96 2.13
C TYR A 107 0.19 10.57 2.30
N PHE A 108 -0.16 9.83 3.35
CA PHE A 108 0.19 8.42 3.48
C PHE A 108 -1.00 7.60 3.95
N GLY A 109 -1.49 6.69 3.11
CA GLY A 109 -2.66 5.88 3.39
C GLY A 109 -3.28 5.28 2.12
N ARG A 110 -4.55 4.90 2.19
CA ARG A 110 -5.28 4.33 1.05
C ARG A 110 -5.73 5.40 0.06
N ALA A 111 -5.29 5.29 -1.19
CA ALA A 111 -5.72 6.21 -2.25
C ALA A 111 -6.07 5.49 -3.56
N GLU A 112 -6.83 6.19 -4.40
CA GLU A 112 -6.99 5.82 -5.80
C GLU A 112 -5.83 6.39 -6.60
N VAL A 113 -5.06 5.50 -7.23
CA VAL A 113 -3.89 5.84 -8.04
C VAL A 113 -4.27 5.83 -9.51
N PRO A 114 -3.98 6.90 -10.27
CA PRO A 114 -4.19 6.92 -11.71
C PRO A 114 -3.37 5.86 -12.44
N LEU A 115 -4.01 5.16 -13.36
CA LEU A 115 -3.41 4.18 -14.27
C LEU A 115 -3.35 4.67 -15.72
N GLY A 116 -4.11 5.71 -16.05
CA GLY A 116 -4.16 6.25 -17.40
C GLY A 116 -5.05 7.46 -17.49
N ILE A 117 -4.69 8.40 -18.36
CA ILE A 117 -5.51 9.54 -18.76
C ILE A 117 -5.98 9.28 -20.18
N ARG A 118 -7.29 9.39 -20.41
CA ARG A 118 -7.89 9.20 -21.73
C ARG A 118 -8.70 10.43 -22.12
N PHE A 119 -8.76 10.68 -23.41
CA PHE A 119 -9.61 11.69 -24.02
C PHE A 119 -10.70 10.97 -24.82
N GLU A 120 -11.92 11.02 -24.34
CA GLU A 120 -13.07 10.27 -24.85
C GLU A 120 -14.28 11.21 -24.94
N TYR A 121 -15.18 10.96 -25.89
CA TYR A 121 -16.46 11.66 -26.04
C TYR A 121 -17.57 10.64 -26.25
N GLU A 122 -18.78 10.92 -25.78
CA GLU A 122 -19.92 10.02 -25.94
C GLU A 122 -20.59 10.24 -27.30
N LYS A 123 -20.79 11.51 -27.69
CA LYS A 123 -21.40 11.89 -28.98
C LYS A 123 -20.72 13.12 -29.57
N LEU A 124 -20.42 13.08 -30.86
CA LEU A 124 -19.75 14.19 -31.55
C LEU A 124 -20.51 15.53 -31.39
N ASP A 125 -21.84 15.49 -31.44
CA ASP A 125 -22.70 16.67 -31.30
C ASP A 125 -22.58 17.35 -29.93
N ASN A 126 -22.16 16.60 -28.91
CA ASN A 126 -22.04 17.05 -27.53
C ASN A 126 -20.58 17.29 -27.09
N ILE A 127 -19.60 17.13 -27.99
CA ILE A 127 -18.17 17.28 -27.66
C ILE A 127 -17.84 18.64 -27.01
N LYS A 128 -18.62 19.68 -27.33
CA LYS A 128 -18.48 21.02 -26.74
C LYS A 128 -19.02 21.13 -25.32
N LYS A 129 -19.80 20.18 -24.81
CA LYS A 129 -20.45 20.23 -23.49
C LYS A 129 -19.95 19.14 -22.54
N GLU A 130 -19.23 18.15 -23.06
CA GLU A 130 -18.78 16.97 -22.31
C GLU A 130 -17.43 17.18 -21.60
N LYS A 131 -17.23 16.41 -20.53
CA LYS A 131 -15.92 16.24 -19.90
C LYS A 131 -15.11 15.27 -20.75
N LEU A 132 -14.26 15.80 -21.62
CA LEU A 132 -13.50 14.97 -22.57
C LEU A 132 -12.41 14.14 -21.92
N MET A 133 -11.88 14.57 -20.77
CA MET A 133 -10.79 13.87 -20.09
C MET A 133 -11.30 12.97 -18.97
N SER A 134 -11.00 11.67 -19.06
CA SER A 134 -11.26 10.66 -18.04
C SER A 134 -9.95 10.13 -17.45
N ILE A 135 -9.92 9.95 -16.13
CA ILE A 135 -8.78 9.33 -15.43
C ILE A 135 -9.23 7.95 -14.97
N SER A 136 -8.60 6.91 -15.51
CA SER A 136 -8.74 5.57 -14.96
C SER A 136 -7.85 5.44 -13.73
N SER A 137 -8.40 4.93 -12.63
CA SER A 137 -7.69 4.81 -11.35
C SER A 137 -7.94 3.45 -10.70
N GLN A 138 -7.02 3.05 -9.82
CA GLN A 138 -7.16 1.84 -9.02
C GLN A 138 -6.93 2.11 -7.53
N LYS A 139 -7.82 1.55 -6.70
CA LYS A 139 -7.68 1.58 -5.25
C LYS A 139 -6.46 0.76 -4.84
N THR A 140 -5.51 1.43 -4.20
CA THR A 140 -4.26 0.83 -3.71
C THR A 140 -4.28 0.81 -2.18
N ARG A 141 -3.66 -0.22 -1.57
CA ARG A 141 -3.66 -0.39 -0.11
C ARG A 141 -2.96 0.77 0.63
N LEU A 142 -1.74 1.08 0.22
CA LEU A 142 -0.90 2.12 0.85
C LEU A 142 -0.18 2.92 -0.24
N VAL A 143 -0.38 4.23 -0.19
CA VAL A 143 0.17 5.20 -1.12
C VAL A 143 0.74 6.35 -0.32
N MET A 144 1.97 6.74 -0.65
CA MET A 144 2.53 8.02 -0.26
C MET A 144 2.49 8.97 -1.46
N GLY A 145 1.98 10.18 -1.32
CA GLY A 145 1.86 11.09 -2.45
C GLY A 145 1.32 12.47 -2.09
N LYS A 146 1.00 13.25 -3.13
CA LYS A 146 0.28 14.53 -3.03
C LYS A 146 -0.90 14.52 -4.00
N ASN A 147 -2.01 15.12 -3.59
CA ASN A 147 -3.10 15.39 -4.52
C ASN A 147 -2.69 16.53 -5.45
N ILE A 148 -2.88 16.33 -6.75
CA ILE A 148 -2.74 17.35 -7.78
C ILE A 148 -4.15 17.83 -8.14
N LEU A 149 -4.34 19.14 -8.13
CA LEU A 149 -5.51 19.78 -8.73
C LEU A 149 -5.13 20.28 -10.12
N MET A 150 -5.82 19.79 -11.13
CA MET A 150 -5.66 20.19 -12.52
C MET A 150 -6.93 20.86 -13.02
N LYS A 151 -6.78 21.93 -13.80
CA LYS A 151 -7.88 22.65 -14.43
C LYS A 151 -7.65 22.73 -15.93
N TYR A 152 -8.65 22.38 -16.72
CA TYR A 152 -8.59 22.51 -18.18
C TYR A 152 -9.88 23.10 -18.72
N ARG A 153 -9.85 23.63 -19.94
CA ARG A 153 -11.04 24.11 -20.65
C ARG A 153 -10.89 23.85 -22.13
N LEU A 154 -12.01 23.67 -22.81
CA LEU A 154 -12.04 23.68 -24.27
C LEU A 154 -11.95 25.12 -24.77
N GLU A 155 -11.31 25.31 -25.92
CA GLU A 155 -11.27 26.61 -26.58
C GLU A 155 -12.69 27.15 -26.82
N GLY A 156 -12.89 28.45 -26.60
CA GLY A 156 -14.20 29.09 -26.67
C GLY A 156 -15.11 28.87 -25.45
N LYS A 157 -14.68 28.13 -24.42
CA LYS A 157 -15.42 28.02 -23.14
C LYS A 157 -14.88 28.96 -22.08
N ARG A 158 -15.81 29.53 -21.30
CA ARG A 158 -15.50 30.39 -20.15
C ARG A 158 -15.14 29.59 -18.90
N ASN A 159 -15.76 28.43 -18.71
CA ASN A 159 -15.64 27.64 -17.49
C ASN A 159 -14.49 26.63 -17.59
N TYR A 160 -13.73 26.50 -16.50
CA TYR A 160 -12.77 25.41 -16.32
C TYR A 160 -13.48 24.15 -15.81
N ILE A 161 -12.92 23.01 -16.19
CA ILE A 161 -13.23 21.70 -15.64
C ILE A 161 -12.11 21.38 -14.66
N ASP A 162 -12.50 21.19 -13.41
CA ASP A 162 -11.60 20.78 -12.34
C ASP A 162 -11.48 19.25 -12.31
N VAL A 163 -10.25 18.77 -12.17
CA VAL A 163 -9.93 17.36 -11.99
C VAL A 163 -8.83 17.24 -10.97
N ASP A 164 -9.06 16.46 -9.92
CA ASP A 164 -8.05 16.11 -8.95
C ASP A 164 -7.65 14.64 -9.05
N PHE A 165 -6.39 14.35 -8.74
CA PHE A 165 -5.91 12.98 -8.65
C PHE A 165 -4.69 12.86 -7.74
N MET A 166 -4.46 11.67 -7.21
CA MET A 166 -3.27 11.36 -6.41
C MET A 166 -2.04 11.22 -7.33
N MET A 167 -0.99 12.01 -7.09
CA MET A 167 0.34 11.75 -7.63
C MET A 167 1.11 10.86 -6.65
N PRO A 168 1.28 9.55 -6.95
CA PRO A 168 1.98 8.64 -6.07
C PRO A 168 3.50 8.87 -6.16
N ILE A 169 4.13 8.95 -5.01
CA ILE A 169 5.60 8.91 -4.85
C ILE A 169 6.03 7.48 -4.50
N LEU A 170 5.22 6.78 -3.68
CA LEU A 170 5.43 5.41 -3.24
C LEU A 170 4.10 4.66 -3.23
N ILE A 171 4.10 3.44 -3.71
CA ILE A 171 2.98 2.49 -3.70
C ILE A 171 3.46 1.22 -3.01
N LEU A 172 2.69 0.77 -2.02
CA LEU A 172 2.97 -0.46 -1.28
C LEU A 172 1.76 -1.37 -1.35
N GLU A 173 1.99 -2.56 -1.88
CA GLU A 173 1.04 -3.65 -1.82
C GLU A 173 1.48 -4.70 -0.80
N THR A 174 0.51 -5.33 -0.15
CA THR A 174 0.77 -6.30 0.92
C THR A 174 0.07 -7.63 0.64
N ALA A 175 0.70 -8.73 1.02
CA ALA A 175 0.12 -10.06 0.89
C ALA A 175 0.51 -10.96 2.08
N LEU A 176 -0.42 -11.74 2.63
CA LEU A 176 -0.05 -12.73 3.65
C LEU A 176 0.79 -13.86 3.04
N VAL A 177 0.38 -14.34 1.87
CA VAL A 177 1.13 -15.31 1.07
C VAL A 177 1.27 -14.71 -0.32
N LEU A 178 2.49 -14.60 -0.82
CA LEU A 178 2.75 -14.15 -2.17
C LEU A 178 2.61 -15.32 -3.15
N ASP A 179 1.80 -15.15 -4.20
CA ASP A 179 1.64 -16.12 -5.28
C ASP A 179 1.91 -15.48 -6.65
N ASP A 180 1.99 -16.32 -7.68
CA ASP A 180 2.32 -15.90 -9.04
C ASP A 180 1.30 -14.91 -9.61
N TRP A 181 0.01 -15.19 -9.37
CA TRP A 181 -1.08 -14.35 -9.85
C TRP A 181 -0.99 -12.93 -9.29
N PHE A 182 -0.70 -12.79 -7.98
CA PHE A 182 -0.56 -11.51 -7.34
C PHE A 182 0.58 -10.69 -7.97
N VAL A 183 1.74 -11.31 -8.17
CA VAL A 183 2.90 -10.65 -8.77
C VAL A 183 2.60 -10.22 -10.20
N LEU A 184 2.06 -11.12 -11.04
CA LEU A 184 1.74 -10.81 -12.44
C LEU A 184 0.69 -9.70 -12.56
N SER A 185 -0.35 -9.76 -11.72
CA SER A 185 -1.40 -8.72 -11.65
C SER A 185 -0.81 -7.37 -11.27
N TYR A 186 0.04 -7.34 -10.24
CA TYR A 186 0.65 -6.10 -9.79
C TYR A 186 1.68 -5.55 -10.79
N GLN A 187 2.49 -6.40 -11.42
CA GLN A 187 3.43 -5.99 -12.48
C GLN A 187 2.72 -5.21 -13.60
N ASN A 188 1.55 -5.65 -14.03
CA ASN A 188 0.76 -4.96 -15.05
C ASN A 188 0.25 -3.59 -14.58
N GLN A 189 -0.11 -3.46 -13.30
CA GLN A 189 -0.52 -2.17 -12.72
C GLN A 189 0.67 -1.22 -12.64
N VAL A 190 1.81 -1.69 -12.16
CA VAL A 190 3.03 -0.88 -11.99
C VAL A 190 3.54 -0.36 -13.33
N ARG A 191 3.47 -1.15 -14.40
CA ARG A 191 3.77 -0.67 -15.77
C ARG A 191 2.96 0.56 -16.13
N LYS A 192 1.66 0.53 -15.87
CA LYS A 192 0.75 1.65 -16.15
C LYS A 192 1.07 2.85 -15.26
N VAL A 193 1.23 2.65 -13.95
CA VAL A 193 1.62 3.71 -13.03
C VAL A 193 2.93 4.37 -13.47
N LYS A 194 3.97 3.60 -13.79
CA LYS A 194 5.28 4.15 -14.17
C LYS A 194 5.27 4.85 -15.54
N SER A 195 4.31 4.56 -16.42
CA SER A 195 4.11 5.36 -17.63
C SER A 195 3.66 6.79 -17.34
N LEU A 196 2.86 7.00 -16.27
CA LEU A 196 2.42 8.33 -15.83
C LEU A 196 3.39 8.97 -14.83
N PHE A 197 3.94 8.16 -13.93
CA PHE A 197 4.80 8.57 -12.83
C PHE A 197 6.08 7.73 -12.83
N PRO A 198 7.04 7.97 -13.76
CA PRO A 198 8.23 7.12 -13.93
C PRO A 198 9.12 6.98 -12.69
N LYS A 199 8.99 7.94 -11.76
CA LYS A 199 9.77 8.05 -10.53
C LYS A 199 9.04 7.53 -9.29
N CYS A 200 7.81 7.04 -9.46
CA CYS A 200 7.05 6.41 -8.40
C CYS A 200 7.71 5.08 -8.02
N LEU A 201 7.98 4.88 -6.73
CA LEU A 201 8.41 3.60 -6.21
C LEU A 201 7.22 2.68 -6.01
N SER A 202 7.43 1.40 -6.28
CA SER A 202 6.45 0.34 -6.11
C SER A 202 7.09 -0.85 -5.40
N PHE A 203 6.49 -1.29 -4.29
CA PHE A 203 6.94 -2.47 -3.56
C PHE A 203 5.80 -3.43 -3.26
N ILE A 204 6.17 -4.71 -3.19
CA ILE A 204 5.35 -5.75 -2.56
C ILE A 204 5.98 -6.12 -1.22
N ILE A 205 5.17 -6.21 -0.17
CA ILE A 205 5.59 -6.71 1.13
C ILE A 205 4.71 -7.88 1.52
N CYS A 206 5.32 -9.04 1.77
CA CYS A 206 4.59 -10.25 2.12
C CYS A 206 5.14 -10.91 3.38
N GLU A 207 4.32 -11.68 4.09
CA GLU A 207 4.86 -12.49 5.20
C GLU A 207 5.70 -13.65 4.67
N VAL A 208 5.13 -14.43 3.76
CA VAL A 208 5.72 -15.65 3.18
C VAL A 208 5.45 -15.74 1.69
N VAL A 209 6.22 -16.56 0.99
CA VAL A 209 5.99 -16.87 -0.43
C VAL A 209 5.35 -18.25 -0.57
N ASN A 210 4.48 -18.43 -1.56
CA ASN A 210 3.98 -19.76 -1.90
C ASN A 210 5.16 -20.66 -2.30
N HIS A 211 5.15 -21.93 -1.87
CA HIS A 211 6.22 -22.86 -2.23
C HIS A 211 6.34 -23.08 -3.74
N ASP A 212 5.22 -23.04 -4.46
CA ASP A 212 5.19 -23.26 -5.90
C ASP A 212 5.38 -21.96 -6.72
N PHE A 213 5.88 -20.90 -6.08
CA PHE A 213 6.13 -19.61 -6.73
C PHE A 213 7.25 -19.70 -7.77
N HIS A 214 6.96 -19.32 -9.00
CA HIS A 214 7.87 -19.48 -10.14
C HIS A 214 7.87 -18.28 -11.11
N VAL A 215 7.26 -17.16 -10.72
CA VAL A 215 7.29 -15.93 -11.52
C VAL A 215 8.68 -15.31 -11.53
N ASP A 216 9.17 -15.00 -12.73
CA ASP A 216 10.37 -14.19 -12.91
C ASP A 216 10.08 -12.72 -12.54
N VAL A 217 10.83 -12.22 -11.58
CA VAL A 217 10.74 -10.85 -11.06
C VAL A 217 11.86 -9.95 -11.58
N SER A 218 12.84 -10.51 -12.29
CA SER A 218 14.04 -9.79 -12.75
C SER A 218 13.71 -8.70 -13.78
N SER A 219 12.76 -8.96 -14.67
CA SER A 219 12.29 -8.01 -15.69
C SER A 219 11.14 -7.12 -15.20
N SER A 220 10.90 -7.06 -13.89
CA SER A 220 9.77 -6.35 -13.32
C SER A 220 10.02 -4.85 -13.20
N TYR A 221 8.96 -4.05 -13.34
CA TYR A 221 8.98 -2.64 -12.96
C TYR A 221 8.80 -2.39 -11.45
N ILE A 222 8.58 -3.46 -10.67
CA ILE A 222 8.48 -3.40 -9.20
C ILE A 222 9.87 -3.15 -8.63
N ASP A 223 10.02 -2.14 -7.77
CA ASP A 223 11.31 -1.70 -7.23
C ASP A 223 11.84 -2.59 -6.09
N GLY A 224 10.98 -3.47 -5.57
CA GLY A 224 11.39 -4.51 -4.62
C GLY A 224 10.23 -5.34 -4.09
N ILE A 225 10.56 -6.58 -3.72
CA ILE A 225 9.64 -7.53 -3.12
C ILE A 225 10.29 -8.01 -1.81
N TYR A 226 9.63 -7.78 -0.69
CA TYR A 226 10.16 -8.08 0.64
C TYR A 226 9.37 -9.21 1.29
N ILE A 227 10.10 -10.24 1.74
CA ILE A 227 9.53 -11.44 2.38
C ILE A 227 9.88 -11.38 3.86
N LEU A 228 8.93 -10.95 4.68
CA LEU A 228 9.18 -10.59 6.08
C LEU A 228 9.65 -11.77 6.92
N GLN A 229 9.16 -13.00 6.68
CA GLN A 229 9.54 -14.19 7.46
C GLN A 229 10.63 -15.04 6.78
N LYS A 230 11.17 -14.59 5.62
CA LYS A 230 12.23 -15.28 4.85
C LYS A 230 11.95 -16.76 4.60
N GLN A 231 10.73 -17.09 4.20
CA GLN A 231 10.30 -18.49 4.10
C GLN A 231 9.19 -18.71 3.08
N THR A 232 9.04 -19.97 2.68
CA THR A 232 7.90 -20.45 1.89
C THR A 232 6.81 -21.03 2.79
N THR A 233 5.63 -21.30 2.23
CA THR A 233 4.51 -21.94 2.94
C THR A 233 4.81 -23.35 3.46
N ARG A 234 5.82 -24.06 2.93
CA ARG A 234 6.24 -25.39 3.41
C ARG A 234 7.24 -25.33 4.58
N MET A 235 7.84 -24.18 4.83
CA MET A 235 8.85 -24.02 5.87
C MET A 235 8.21 -23.75 7.23
N LYS A 236 8.92 -24.11 8.32
CA LYS A 236 8.48 -23.81 9.69
C LYS A 236 8.40 -22.30 9.90
N ARG A 237 7.25 -21.82 10.39
CA ARG A 237 7.02 -20.40 10.65
C ARG A 237 8.09 -19.78 11.54
N LYS A 238 8.73 -18.75 11.02
CA LYS A 238 9.59 -17.80 11.75
C LYS A 238 8.84 -16.50 12.04
N GLY A 239 9.35 -15.72 13.00
CA GLY A 239 8.91 -14.35 13.22
C GLY A 239 9.32 -13.42 12.07
N ILE A 240 8.78 -12.21 12.06
CA ILE A 240 9.20 -11.17 11.11
C ILE A 240 10.66 -10.80 11.36
N SER A 241 11.43 -10.76 10.28
CA SER A 241 12.85 -10.46 10.25
C SER A 241 13.06 -8.94 10.27
N ILE A 242 13.67 -8.44 11.36
CA ILE A 242 13.93 -7.01 11.55
C ILE A 242 14.83 -6.43 10.45
N ASP A 243 15.82 -7.19 10.00
CA ASP A 243 16.76 -6.77 8.96
C ASP A 243 16.08 -6.60 7.60
N VAL A 244 15.02 -7.37 7.30
CA VAL A 244 14.21 -7.17 6.09
C VAL A 244 13.46 -5.85 6.16
N ILE A 245 12.90 -5.51 7.33
CA ILE A 245 12.24 -4.20 7.55
C ILE A 245 13.26 -3.07 7.42
N GLN A 246 14.45 -3.22 8.00
CA GLN A 246 15.50 -2.20 7.90
C GLN A 246 15.96 -2.02 6.45
N SER A 247 16.16 -3.11 5.70
CA SER A 247 16.51 -3.04 4.28
C SER A 247 15.44 -2.32 3.47
N PHE A 248 14.17 -2.60 3.76
CA PHE A 248 13.03 -1.95 3.12
C PHE A 248 12.99 -0.44 3.42
N LEU A 249 13.09 -0.07 4.70
CA LEU A 249 13.11 1.34 5.12
C LEU A 249 14.31 2.09 4.53
N HIS A 250 15.49 1.47 4.55
CA HIS A 250 16.70 2.04 3.98
C HIS A 250 16.53 2.31 2.47
N LYS A 251 15.93 1.39 1.72
CA LYS A 251 15.64 1.59 0.29
C LYS A 251 14.71 2.78 0.06
N ILE A 252 13.63 2.88 0.85
CA ILE A 252 12.69 4.02 0.78
C ILE A 252 13.43 5.34 1.10
N GLN A 253 14.14 5.39 2.23
CA GLN A 253 14.83 6.59 2.67
C GLN A 253 15.88 7.01 1.63
N THR A 254 16.67 6.08 1.11
CA THR A 254 17.66 6.38 0.08
C THR A 254 17.00 7.04 -1.13
N HIS A 255 15.87 6.53 -1.60
CA HIS A 255 15.18 7.15 -2.75
C HIS A 255 14.56 8.51 -2.42
N LEU A 256 13.93 8.63 -1.26
CA LEU A 256 13.24 9.85 -0.84
C LEU A 256 14.21 11.01 -0.52
N TYR A 257 15.40 10.69 0.00
CA TYR A 257 16.43 11.67 0.37
C TYR A 257 17.54 11.84 -0.66
N LYS A 258 17.63 10.99 -1.70
CA LYS A 258 18.63 11.16 -2.78
C LYS A 258 18.34 12.47 -3.51
N GLN A 259 19.15 13.49 -3.20
CA GLN A 259 19.23 14.69 -4.03
C GLN A 259 19.58 14.24 -5.44
N ARG A 260 18.77 14.68 -6.40
CA ARG A 260 19.03 14.36 -7.79
C ARG A 260 20.20 15.19 -8.26
N GLU A 261 21.17 14.50 -8.83
CA GLU A 261 22.28 15.18 -9.47
C GLU A 261 21.76 16.02 -10.64
N ASP A 262 22.26 17.25 -10.71
CA ASP A 262 21.93 18.20 -11.76
C ASP A 262 22.32 17.64 -13.14
N LEU A 263 21.49 17.92 -14.16
CA LEU A 263 21.70 17.39 -15.51
C LEU A 263 23.04 17.83 -16.09
N MET A 264 23.48 19.07 -15.83
CA MET A 264 24.78 19.56 -16.30
C MET A 264 25.93 18.82 -15.62
N LYS A 265 25.80 18.49 -14.33
CA LYS A 265 26.78 17.67 -13.62
C LYS A 265 26.85 16.25 -14.20
N LYS A 266 25.71 15.66 -14.55
CA LYS A 266 25.66 14.35 -15.25
C LYS A 266 26.36 14.38 -16.61
N ILE A 267 26.10 15.43 -17.39
CA ILE A 267 26.74 15.65 -18.70
C ILE A 267 28.26 15.82 -18.51
N GLN A 268 28.69 16.63 -17.54
CA GLN A 268 30.11 16.85 -17.23
C GLN A 268 30.83 15.56 -16.80
N LYS A 269 30.13 14.64 -16.11
CA LYS A 269 30.66 13.32 -15.76
C LYS A 269 30.65 12.32 -16.92
N GLY A 270 29.99 12.63 -18.03
CA GLY A 270 29.79 11.70 -19.15
C GLY A 270 28.83 10.54 -18.85
N ILE A 271 28.08 10.60 -17.74
CA ILE A 271 27.16 9.53 -17.30
C ILE A 271 25.77 10.14 -17.07
N LEU A 272 24.80 9.77 -17.92
CA LEU A 272 23.43 10.27 -17.83
C LEU A 272 22.52 9.42 -16.93
N LEU A 273 22.79 8.11 -16.85
CA LEU A 273 22.00 7.15 -16.09
C LEU A 273 22.92 6.13 -15.41
N ASP A 274 22.69 5.92 -14.12
CA ASP A 274 23.43 5.06 -13.19
C ASP A 274 22.46 4.34 -12.24
#